data_AF-A0A009MYV3-F1
#
_entry.id   AF-A0A009MYV3-F1
#
_cell.length_a   1.000
_cell.length_b   1.000
_cell.length_c   1.000
_cell.angle_alpha   90.00
_cell.angle_beta   90.00
_cell.angle_gamma   90.00
#
_symmetry.space_group_name_H-M   'P 1'
#
loop_
_entity.id
_entity.type
_entity.pdbx_description
1 polymer ?
#
loop_
_entity_poly.entity_id
_entity_poly.type
_entity_poly.pdbx_seq_one_letter_code
_entity_poly.pdbx_strand_id
1 'polypeptide(L)'
;MVNTDYVPLWHISPFQHVHYTLARNQLHMDLLFEDMDKADQFLDMGADAQVSTFSDGAYAIVQIGDTADKDQIQVYGLLLHEAVQVWQKIKKLMGEREPSSEFEAYSIQAIAQDLFEMYEESEVKHGMEGEKAV
;
A
#
# COMPACT_ATOMS: atom_id res chain seq x y z
N MET A 1 -15.59 -4.37 3.81
CA MET A 1 -15.99 -5.00 2.53
C MET A 1 -15.41 -4.14 1.44
N VAL A 2 -14.72 -4.72 0.45
CA VAL A 2 -14.04 -3.95 -0.59
C VAL A 2 -15.07 -3.31 -1.53
N ASN A 3 -14.93 -2.01 -1.78
CA ASN A 3 -15.71 -1.23 -2.73
C ASN A 3 -15.44 -1.72 -4.15
N THR A 4 -16.49 -2.07 -4.90
CA THR A 4 -16.38 -2.58 -6.28
C THR A 4 -15.91 -1.52 -7.28
N ASP A 5 -16.03 -0.23 -6.93
CA ASP A 5 -15.60 0.88 -7.77
C ASP A 5 -14.16 1.32 -7.46
N TYR A 6 -13.51 0.71 -6.47
CA TYR A 6 -12.13 1.03 -6.15
C TYR A 6 -11.19 0.48 -7.23
N VAL A 7 -10.42 1.38 -7.84
CA VAL A 7 -9.33 1.03 -8.75
C VAL A 7 -8.04 1.53 -8.11
N PRO A 8 -7.05 0.65 -7.86
CA PRO A 8 -5.79 1.08 -7.27
C PRO A 8 -5.09 2.10 -8.17
N LEU A 9 -4.71 3.24 -7.58
CA LEU A 9 -3.93 4.28 -8.26
C LEU A 9 -2.49 4.26 -7.74
N TRP A 10 -1.55 4.50 -8.64
CA TRP A 10 -0.14 4.60 -8.29
C TRP A 10 0.17 5.92 -7.60
N HIS A 11 0.69 5.85 -6.39
CA HIS A 11 1.37 6.95 -5.73
C HIS A 11 2.86 6.88 -6.05
N ILE A 12 3.52 8.04 -5.99
CA ILE A 12 4.96 8.14 -6.16
C ILE A 12 5.59 8.57 -4.84
N SER A 13 6.65 7.90 -4.42
CA SER A 13 7.32 8.25 -3.17
C SER A 13 7.84 9.70 -3.19
N PRO A 14 8.02 10.33 -2.01
CA PRO A 14 8.47 11.73 -1.93
C PRO A 14 9.76 12.03 -2.70
N PHE A 15 10.59 11.02 -2.96
CA PHE A 15 11.85 11.13 -3.70
C PHE A 15 11.76 10.59 -5.13
N GLN A 16 10.59 10.13 -5.57
CA GLN A 16 10.34 9.65 -6.93
C GLN A 16 11.12 8.39 -7.35
N HIS A 17 11.58 7.59 -6.38
CA HIS A 17 12.34 6.37 -6.66
C HIS A 17 11.47 5.12 -6.79
N VAL A 18 10.26 5.12 -6.20
CA VAL A 18 9.35 3.97 -6.18
C VAL A 18 7.92 4.45 -6.35
N HIS A 19 7.19 3.79 -7.24
CA HIS A 19 5.73 3.86 -7.29
C HIS A 19 5.15 2.80 -6.37
N TYR A 20 4.14 3.15 -5.59
CA TYR A 20 3.44 2.19 -4.75
C TYR A 20 1.93 2.37 -4.76
N THR A 21 1.23 1.29 -4.44
CA THR A 21 -0.24 1.26 -4.39
C THR A 21 -0.72 0.15 -3.45
N LEU A 22 -2.03 0.09 -3.21
CA LEU A 22 -2.70 -0.89 -2.37
C LEU A 22 -3.64 -1.78 -3.20
N ALA A 23 -3.41 -3.08 -3.18
CA ALA A 23 -4.32 -4.10 -3.69
C ALA A 23 -5.04 -4.81 -2.54
N ARG A 24 -6.33 -5.12 -2.74
CA ARG A 24 -7.18 -5.80 -1.74
C ARG A 24 -7.66 -7.18 -2.20
N ASN A 25 -7.43 -7.52 -3.45
CA ASN A 25 -7.86 -8.77 -4.08
C ASN A 25 -7.10 -9.00 -5.40
N GLN A 26 -7.33 -10.16 -6.02
CA GLN A 26 -6.71 -10.51 -7.30
C GLN A 26 -7.12 -9.57 -8.44
N LEU A 27 -8.37 -9.08 -8.49
CA LEU A 27 -8.81 -8.17 -9.55
C LEU A 27 -7.98 -6.86 -9.54
N HIS A 28 -7.68 -6.34 -8.35
CA HIS A 28 -6.82 -5.16 -8.21
C HIS A 28 -5.41 -5.43 -8.74
N MET A 29 -4.86 -6.63 -8.49
CA MET A 29 -3.57 -7.03 -9.07
C MET A 29 -3.67 -7.05 -10.59
N ASP A 30 -4.67 -7.73 -11.15
CA ASP A 30 -4.84 -7.88 -12.60
C ASP A 30 -4.94 -6.52 -13.31
N LEU A 31 -5.68 -5.55 -12.73
CA LEU A 31 -5.79 -4.18 -13.24
C LEU A 31 -4.46 -3.41 -13.27
N LEU A 32 -3.54 -3.74 -12.36
CA LEU A 32 -2.23 -3.08 -12.29
C LEU A 32 -1.21 -3.66 -13.29
N PHE A 33 -1.46 -4.85 -13.82
CA PHE A 33 -0.52 -5.63 -14.66
C PHE A 33 -0.95 -5.82 -16.12
N GLU A 34 -1.90 -5.02 -16.64
CA GLU A 34 -2.44 -5.19 -18.01
C GLU A 34 -1.36 -5.31 -19.13
N ASP A 35 -0.12 -4.84 -18.90
CA ASP A 35 1.02 -4.95 -19.84
C ASP A 35 2.31 -5.58 -19.25
N MET A 36 2.24 -6.40 -18.18
CA MET A 36 3.42 -7.12 -17.67
C MET A 36 3.16 -8.62 -17.61
N ASP A 37 4.01 -9.41 -18.29
CA ASP A 37 3.97 -10.89 -18.46
C ASP A 37 3.90 -11.74 -17.16
N LYS A 38 3.73 -11.13 -15.98
CA LYS A 38 3.75 -11.76 -14.66
C LYS A 38 2.87 -10.99 -13.67
N ALA A 39 1.56 -11.15 -13.75
CA ALA A 39 0.72 -10.84 -12.60
C ALA A 39 0.97 -11.94 -11.54
N ASP A 40 1.69 -11.59 -10.48
CA ASP A 40 1.84 -12.49 -9.34
C ASP A 40 0.46 -12.72 -8.68
N GLN A 41 0.28 -13.90 -8.09
CA GLN A 41 -0.94 -14.22 -7.36
C GLN A 41 -1.03 -13.32 -6.11
N PHE A 42 -2.23 -12.77 -5.88
CA PHE A 42 -2.53 -11.99 -4.69
C PHE A 42 -2.32 -12.81 -3.42
N LEU A 43 -1.52 -12.29 -2.48
CA LEU A 43 -1.15 -12.92 -1.21
C LEU A 43 -0.54 -14.32 -1.34
N ASP A 44 0.33 -14.53 -2.32
CA ASP A 44 1.00 -15.80 -2.56
C ASP A 44 1.91 -16.29 -1.41
N MET A 45 2.32 -15.40 -0.49
CA MET A 45 3.13 -15.77 0.68
C MET A 45 2.31 -16.27 1.87
N GLY A 46 0.97 -16.26 1.79
CA GLY A 46 0.09 -16.75 2.85
C GLY A 46 0.07 -15.88 4.12
N ALA A 47 0.38 -14.59 4.00
CA ALA A 47 0.34 -13.61 5.08
C ALA A 47 -0.94 -12.75 5.04
N ASP A 48 -1.25 -12.07 6.14
CA ASP A 48 -2.39 -11.12 6.20
C ASP A 48 -2.15 -9.89 5.31
N ALA A 49 -0.88 -9.50 5.14
CA ALA A 49 -0.43 -8.45 4.25
C ALA A 49 0.97 -8.76 3.70
N GLN A 50 1.32 -8.20 2.56
CA GLN A 50 2.68 -8.30 1.99
C GLN A 50 3.00 -7.16 1.02
N VAL A 51 4.28 -7.04 0.64
CA VAL A 51 4.74 -6.23 -0.49
C VAL A 51 5.37 -7.09 -1.57
N SER A 52 4.87 -6.98 -2.81
CA SER A 52 5.53 -7.51 -4.01
C SER A 52 6.18 -6.38 -4.79
N THR A 53 7.38 -6.60 -5.33
CA THR A 53 8.14 -5.57 -6.05
C THR A 53 8.46 -5.98 -7.48
N PHE A 54 8.33 -5.04 -8.42
CA PHE A 54 8.48 -5.27 -9.86
C PHE A 54 9.46 -4.27 -10.47
N SER A 55 9.93 -4.56 -11.68
CA SER A 55 10.87 -3.73 -12.44
C SER A 55 12.07 -3.27 -11.60
N ASP A 56 12.83 -4.23 -11.07
CA ASP A 56 13.98 -4.01 -10.19
C ASP A 56 13.70 -3.17 -8.92
N GLY A 57 12.43 -3.11 -8.51
CA GLY A 57 11.97 -2.39 -7.31
C GLY A 57 11.37 -1.02 -7.58
N ALA A 58 11.27 -0.59 -8.85
CA ALA A 58 10.64 0.68 -9.22
C ALA A 58 9.14 0.72 -8.90
N TYR A 59 8.49 -0.44 -8.79
CA TYR A 59 7.09 -0.58 -8.40
C TYR A 59 6.97 -1.50 -7.19
N ALA A 60 6.15 -1.10 -6.21
CA ALA A 60 5.83 -1.87 -5.02
C ALA A 60 4.31 -1.95 -4.84
N ILE A 61 3.75 -3.15 -4.81
CA ILE A 61 2.32 -3.35 -4.54
C ILE A 61 2.17 -3.88 -3.14
N VAL A 62 1.57 -3.06 -2.28
CA VAL A 62 1.13 -3.48 -0.95
C VAL A 62 -0.18 -4.24 -1.12
N GLN A 63 -0.27 -5.40 -0.49
CA GLN A 63 -1.42 -6.29 -0.56
C GLN A 63 -1.91 -6.52 0.87
N ILE A 64 -3.21 -6.39 1.10
CA ILE A 64 -3.82 -6.75 2.38
C ILE A 64 -5.13 -7.51 2.14
N GLY A 65 -5.26 -8.66 2.80
CA GLY A 65 -6.32 -9.63 2.55
C GLY A 65 -7.67 -9.27 3.15
N ASP A 66 -8.41 -10.31 3.51
CA ASP A 66 -9.65 -10.16 4.26
C ASP A 66 -9.34 -9.59 5.66
N THR A 67 -10.07 -8.54 6.02
CA THR A 67 -9.91 -7.81 7.27
C THR A 67 -11.19 -7.88 8.11
N ALA A 68 -12.16 -8.74 7.75
CA ALA A 68 -13.44 -8.84 8.45
C ALA A 68 -13.33 -9.21 9.95
N ASP A 69 -12.25 -9.87 10.35
CA ASP A 69 -11.95 -10.24 11.74
C ASP A 69 -11.04 -9.24 12.47
N LYS A 70 -10.63 -8.14 11.81
CA LYS A 70 -9.69 -7.15 12.34
C LYS A 70 -10.37 -5.82 12.60
N ASP A 71 -10.00 -5.17 13.70
CA ASP A 71 -10.36 -3.77 13.91
C ASP A 71 -9.47 -2.83 13.08
N GLN A 72 -9.88 -1.56 12.99
CA GLN A 72 -9.17 -0.55 12.20
C GLN A 72 -7.73 -0.32 12.67
N ILE A 73 -7.45 -0.47 13.98
CA ILE A 73 -6.10 -0.30 14.52
C ILE A 73 -5.20 -1.45 14.08
N GLN A 74 -5.73 -2.68 14.08
CA GLN A 74 -5.01 -3.86 13.59
C GLN A 74 -4.70 -3.74 12.09
N VAL A 75 -5.66 -3.27 11.29
CA VAL A 75 -5.45 -2.98 9.86
C VAL A 75 -4.35 -1.93 9.66
N TYR A 76 -4.42 -0.80 10.37
CA TYR A 76 -3.40 0.24 10.26
C TYR A 76 -2.03 -0.24 10.75
N GLY A 77 -2.00 -1.13 11.73
CA GLY A 77 -0.77 -1.81 12.15
C GLY A 77 -0.14 -2.64 11.04
N LEU A 78 -0.94 -3.42 10.30
CA LEU A 78 -0.45 -4.19 9.14
C LEU A 78 0.04 -3.28 8.02
N LEU A 79 -0.73 -2.25 7.67
CA LEU A 79 -0.34 -1.30 6.63
C LEU A 79 0.95 -0.52 6.99
N LEU A 80 1.11 -0.15 8.26
CA LEU A 80 2.35 0.46 8.76
C LEU A 80 3.54 -0.51 8.62
N HIS A 81 3.34 -1.81 8.89
CA HIS A 81 4.38 -2.81 8.70
C HIS A 81 4.84 -2.86 7.25
N GLU A 82 3.90 -2.89 6.31
CA GLU A 82 4.22 -2.89 4.88
C GLU A 82 4.83 -1.55 4.42
N ALA A 83 4.42 -0.42 4.99
CA ALA A 83 5.06 0.88 4.73
C ALA A 83 6.56 0.87 5.04
N VAL A 84 6.97 0.19 6.13
CA VAL A 84 8.39 -0.02 6.45
C VAL A 84 9.09 -0.83 5.35
N GLN A 85 8.44 -1.87 4.81
CA GLN A 85 8.99 -2.66 3.70
C GLN A 85 9.17 -1.83 2.43
N VAL A 86 8.20 -0.97 2.08
CA VAL A 86 8.31 -0.03 0.94
C VAL A 86 9.45 0.95 1.15
N TRP A 87 9.56 1.56 2.34
CA TRP A 87 10.66 2.46 2.67
C TRP A 87 12.03 1.79 2.53
N GLN A 88 12.20 0.56 3.02
CA GLN A 88 13.46 -0.17 2.88
C GLN A 88 13.89 -0.35 1.41
N LYS A 89 12.93 -0.44 0.49
CA LYS A 89 13.19 -0.55 -0.96
C LYS A 89 13.54 0.79 -1.55
N ILE A 90 12.81 1.85 -1.20
CA ILE A 90 13.14 3.24 -1.56
C ILE A 90 14.58 3.57 -1.12
N LYS A 91 14.91 3.31 0.15
CA LYS A 91 16.25 3.52 0.71
C LYS A 91 17.34 2.81 -0.09
N LYS A 92 17.10 1.54 -0.44
CA LYS A 92 18.05 0.75 -1.25
C LYS A 92 18.23 1.35 -2.65
N LEU A 93 17.16 1.78 -3.31
CA LEU A 93 17.21 2.34 -4.67
C LEU A 93 17.80 3.74 -4.72
N MET A 94 17.59 4.55 -3.68
CA MET A 94 18.26 5.83 -3.50
C MET A 94 19.78 5.68 -3.30
N GLY A 95 20.25 4.49 -2.93
CA GLY A 95 21.64 4.28 -2.52
C GLY A 95 21.96 4.88 -1.15
N GLU A 96 20.94 5.28 -0.38
CA GLU A 96 21.08 5.84 0.96
C GLU A 96 21.39 4.73 1.96
N ARG A 97 22.45 4.90 2.75
CA ARG A 97 22.96 3.88 3.68
C ARG A 97 22.64 4.22 5.12
N GLU A 98 22.69 5.51 5.46
CA GLU A 98 22.58 6.01 6.84
C GLU A 98 21.67 7.24 6.85
N PRO A 99 20.37 7.07 6.55
CA PRO A 99 19.41 8.16 6.66
C PRO A 99 19.36 8.67 8.09
N SER A 100 19.04 9.95 8.29
CA SER A 100 18.77 10.45 9.64
C SER A 100 17.52 9.78 10.21
N SER A 101 17.43 9.69 11.54
CA SER A 101 16.28 9.10 12.22
C SER A 101 14.98 9.80 11.89
N GLU A 102 14.99 11.13 11.78
CA GLU A 102 13.81 11.91 11.39
C GLU A 102 13.43 11.67 9.92
N PHE A 103 14.41 11.59 9.02
CA PHE A 103 14.17 11.34 7.61
C PHE A 103 13.49 9.98 7.39
N GLU A 104 13.98 8.94 8.07
CA GLU A 104 13.38 7.60 8.04
C GLU A 104 11.97 7.61 8.66
N ALA A 105 11.79 8.27 9.81
CA ALA A 105 10.48 8.35 10.47
C ALA A 105 9.42 9.04 9.61
N TYR A 106 9.72 10.23 9.06
CA TYR A 106 8.78 10.96 8.20
C TYR A 106 8.49 10.22 6.89
N SER A 107 9.48 9.54 6.31
CA SER A 107 9.28 8.76 5.09
C SER A 107 8.32 7.59 5.31
N ILE A 108 8.49 6.85 6.40
CA ILE A 108 7.59 5.76 6.78
C ILE A 108 6.20 6.31 7.11
N GLN A 109 6.12 7.42 7.84
CA GLN A 109 4.85 8.06 8.19
C GLN A 109 4.06 8.45 6.92
N ALA A 110 4.71 9.09 5.95
CA ALA A 110 4.05 9.50 4.72
C ALA A 110 3.48 8.31 3.93
N ILE A 111 4.28 7.25 3.74
CA ILE A 111 3.83 6.04 3.04
C ILE A 111 2.67 5.38 3.80
N ALA A 112 2.75 5.30 5.13
CA ALA A 112 1.70 4.69 5.94
C ALA A 112 0.39 5.48 5.85
N GLN A 113 0.44 6.82 5.89
CA GLN A 113 -0.73 7.67 5.77
C GLN A 113 -1.41 7.50 4.40
N ASP A 114 -0.63 7.48 3.31
CA ASP A 114 -1.15 7.18 1.97
C ASP A 114 -1.84 5.81 1.94
N LEU A 115 -1.23 4.77 2.53
CA LEU A 115 -1.82 3.43 2.57
C LEU A 115 -3.12 3.38 3.40
N PHE A 116 -3.20 4.15 4.48
CA PHE A 116 -4.43 4.25 5.28
C PHE A 116 -5.54 4.91 4.47
N GLU A 117 -5.24 6.00 3.76
CA GLU A 117 -6.19 6.69 2.88
C GLU A 117 -6.67 5.76 1.76
N MET A 118 -5.76 5.07 1.07
CA MET A 118 -6.11 4.07 0.05
C MET A 118 -6.99 2.96 0.60
N TYR A 119 -6.72 2.50 1.83
CA TYR A 119 -7.54 1.49 2.49
C TYR A 119 -8.95 2.02 2.76
N GLU A 120 -9.08 3.21 3.34
CA GLU A 120 -10.39 3.85 3.60
C GLU A 120 -11.19 4.10 2.32
N GLU A 121 -10.53 4.52 1.24
CA GLU A 121 -11.14 4.67 -0.09
C GLU A 121 -11.61 3.33 -0.66
N SER A 122 -10.89 2.25 -0.37
CA SER A 122 -11.24 0.89 -0.79
C SER A 122 -12.38 0.26 0.00
N GLU A 123 -12.82 0.85 1.12
CA GLU A 123 -13.93 0.31 1.92
C GLU A 123 -15.29 0.79 1.39
N VAL A 124 -16.30 -0.09 1.41
CA VAL A 124 -17.69 0.29 1.17
C VAL A 124 -18.15 1.21 2.31
N LYS A 125 -18.40 2.49 2.01
CA LYS A 125 -18.98 3.43 2.97
C LYS A 125 -20.45 3.10 3.20
N HIS A 126 -20.74 2.26 4.21
CA HIS A 126 -22.10 2.11 4.71
C HIS A 126 -22.52 3.36 5.49
N GLY A 127 -23.01 4.38 4.79
CA GLY A 127 -23.74 5.49 5.43
C GLY A 127 -22.91 6.50 6.25
N MET A 128 -21.64 6.72 5.92
CA MET A 128 -20.90 7.89 6.42
C MET A 128 -20.99 9.04 5.41
N GLU A 129 -22.18 9.64 5.30
CA GLU A 129 -22.26 11.08 5.06
C GLU A 129 -21.74 11.77 6.33
N GLY A 130 -20.42 11.91 6.43
CA GLY A 130 -19.81 12.73 7.46
C GLY A 130 -20.22 14.18 7.21
N GLU A 131 -20.93 14.77 8.18
CA GLU A 131 -21.21 16.19 8.29
C GLU A 131 -19.99 16.99 7.86
N LYS A 132 -20.18 17.89 6.90
CA LYS A 132 -19.22 18.95 6.65
C LYS A 132 -19.02 19.69 7.98
N ALA A 133 -17.81 19.61 8.53
CA ALA A 133 -17.39 20.53 9.58
C ALA A 133 -17.60 21.96 9.05
N VAL A 134 -18.40 22.73 9.79
CA VAL A 134 -18.68 24.16 9.58
C VAL A 134 -17.47 24.98 10.01
#